data_AF-A0A2Z6ZSF9-F1
#
_entry.id   AF-A0A2Z6ZSF9-F1
#
_cell.length_a   1.000
_cell.length_b   1.000
_cell.length_c   1.000
_cell.angle_alpha   90.00
_cell.angle_beta   90.00
_cell.angle_gamma   90.00
#
_symmetry.space_group_name_H-M   'P 1'
#
loop_
_entity.id
_entity.type
_entity.pdbx_description
1 polymer ?
#
loop_
_entity_poly.entity_id
_entity_poly.type
_entity_poly.pdbx_seq_one_letter_code
_entity_poly.pdbx_strand_id
1 'polypeptide(L)' 'MTNNLALTLATSDQRKIELAIEQAKEWLDSNQLAGEDDFKDKMKELASTCDPIIAKIHFNATGPKIEEVE' A
#
# COMPACT_ATOMS: atom_id res chain seq x y z
N MET A 1 -23.18 0.66 10.11
CA MET A 1 -21.76 0.87 10.46
C MET A 1 -21.00 0.99 9.15
N THR A 2 -20.89 2.20 8.61
CA THR A 2 -20.19 2.46 7.36
C THR A 2 -18.69 2.44 7.64
N ASN A 3 -17.98 1.45 7.09
CA ASN A 3 -16.54 1.32 7.21
C ASN A 3 -15.87 2.57 6.63
N ASN A 4 -15.34 3.40 7.53
CA ASN A 4 -14.80 4.73 7.26
C ASN A 4 -13.37 4.69 6.68
N LEU A 5 -12.89 3.52 6.23
CA LEU A 5 -11.57 3.36 5.61
C LEU A 5 -11.47 4.16 4.30
N ALA A 6 -12.56 4.22 3.53
CA ALA A 6 -12.61 4.96 2.26
C ALA A 6 -12.52 6.48 2.45
N LEU A 7 -12.78 7.00 3.66
CA LEU A 7 -12.74 8.44 3.97
C LEU A 7 -11.43 8.89 4.64
N THR A 8 -10.62 7.95 5.15
CA THR A 8 -9.31 8.24 5.79
C THR A 8 -8.12 8.14 4.84
N LEU A 9 -8.31 7.56 3.66
CA LEU A 9 -7.35 7.59 2.55
C LEU A 9 -7.50 8.90 1.79
N ALA A 10 -6.44 9.71 1.74
CA ALA A 10 -6.40 10.82 0.79
C ALA A 10 -6.64 10.26 -0.62
N THR A 11 -7.52 10.89 -1.39
CA THR A 11 -7.86 10.45 -2.77
C THR A 11 -6.63 10.27 -3.66
N SER A 12 -5.56 11.04 -3.40
CA SER A 12 -4.26 10.87 -4.06
C SER A 12 -3.54 9.57 -3.68
N ASP A 13 -3.56 9.19 -2.41
CA ASP A 13 -2.90 7.97 -1.94
C ASP A 13 -3.68 6.73 -2.35
N GLN A 14 -5.02 6.80 -2.41
CA GLN A 14 -5.84 5.74 -3.01
C GLN A 14 -5.47 5.51 -4.48
N ARG A 15 -5.38 6.58 -5.29
CA ARG A 15 -4.99 6.45 -6.70
C ARG A 15 -3.59 5.88 -6.88
N LYS A 16 -2.64 6.20 -5.99
CA LYS A 16 -1.28 5.64 -6.06
C LYS A 16 -1.28 4.13 -5.84
N ILE A 17 -2.07 3.64 -4.88
CA ILE A 17 -2.23 2.19 -4.65
C ILE A 17 -2.86 1.53 -5.86
N GLU A 18 -3.95 2.10 -6.39
CA GLU A 18 -4.65 1.56 -7.57
C GLU A 18 -3.70 1.45 -8.77
N LEU A 19 -2.94 2.52 -9.06
CA LEU A 19 -1.95 2.53 -10.14
C LEU A 19 -0.84 1.50 -9.93
N ALA A 20 -0.31 1.38 -8.71
CA ALA A 20 0.75 0.40 -8.42
C ALA A 20 0.25 -1.04 -8.59
N ILE A 21 -1.01 -1.32 -8.24
CA ILE A 21 -1.65 -2.62 -8.45
C ILE A 21 -1.84 -2.89 -9.94
N GLU A 22 -2.30 -1.92 -10.73
CA GLU A 22 -2.45 -2.07 -12.17
C GLU A 22 -1.12 -2.37 -12.85
N GLN A 23 -0.07 -1.61 -12.52
CA GLN A 23 1.28 -1.85 -13.05
C GLN A 23 1.83 -3.23 -12.65
N ALA A 24 1.55 -3.69 -11.43
CA ALA A 24 1.93 -5.03 -11.01
C ALA A 24 1.18 -6.10 -11.81
N LYS A 25 -0.12 -5.93 -12.07
CA LYS A 25 -0.92 -6.84 -12.90
C LYS A 25 -0.40 -6.94 -14.33
N GLU A 26 -0.17 -5.79 -14.98
CA GLU A 26 0.38 -5.75 -16.34
C GLU A 26 1.76 -6.43 -16.42
N TRP A 27 2.57 -6.22 -15.40
CA TRP A 27 3.86 -6.89 -15.29
C TRP A 27 3.68 -8.41 -15.15
N LEU A 28 2.80 -8.89 -14.26
CA LEU A 28 2.53 -10.32 -14.09
C LEU A 28 2.02 -10.96 -15.39
N ASP A 29 1.14 -10.29 -16.12
CA ASP A 29 0.60 -10.79 -17.39
C ASP A 29 1.69 -10.91 -18.46
N SER A 30 2.65 -9.97 -18.48
CA SER A 30 3.77 -9.97 -19.43
C SER A 30 4.93 -10.87 -19.00
N ASN A 31 5.04 -11.21 -17.71
CA ASN A 31 6.18 -11.87 -17.10
C ASN A 31 5.79 -13.19 -16.41
N GLN A 32 4.83 -13.94 -16.96
CA GLN A 32 4.34 -15.21 -16.38
C GLN A 32 5.42 -16.28 -16.19
N LEU A 33 6.51 -16.22 -16.95
CA LEU A 33 7.65 -17.14 -16.88
C LEU A 33 8.86 -16.54 -16.15
N ALA A 34 8.69 -15.42 -15.45
CA ALA A 34 9.77 -14.79 -14.69
C ALA A 34 10.30 -15.70 -13.57
N GLY A 35 11.53 -15.45 -13.14
CA GLY A 35 12.15 -16.18 -12.05
C GLY A 35 11.60 -15.76 -10.69
N GLU A 36 11.83 -16.58 -9.66
CA GLU A 36 11.45 -16.25 -8.29
C GLU A 36 12.03 -14.91 -7.82
N ASP A 37 13.28 -14.59 -8.20
CA ASP A 37 13.94 -13.33 -7.85
C ASP A 37 13.26 -12.12 -8.51
N ASP A 38 12.83 -12.25 -9.77
CA ASP A 38 12.09 -11.19 -10.48
C ASP A 38 10.74 -10.91 -9.79
N PHE A 39 10.02 -11.97 -9.39
CA PHE A 39 8.77 -11.83 -8.64
C PHE A 39 8.99 -11.18 -7.27
N LYS A 40 10.06 -11.56 -6.56
CA LYS A 40 10.43 -10.95 -5.27
C LYS A 40 10.72 -9.47 -5.42
N ASP A 41 11.43 -9.07 -6.47
CA ASP A 41 11.74 -7.67 -6.71
C ASP A 41 10.49 -6.88 -7.11
N LYS A 42 9.60 -7.44 -7.93
CA LYS A 42 8.30 -6.80 -8.22
C LYS A 42 7.43 -6.66 -6.97
N MET A 43 7.44 -7.67 -6.10
CA MET A 43 6.71 -7.61 -4.82
C MET A 43 7.29 -6.52 -3.89
N LYS A 44 8.62 -6.39 -3.81
CA LYS A 44 9.27 -5.32 -3.03
C LYS A 44 8.93 -3.93 -3.57
N GLU A 45 8.90 -3.75 -4.89
CA GLU A 45 8.51 -2.49 -5.53
C GLU A 45 7.08 -2.10 -5.16
N LEU A 46 6.15 -3.06 -5.22
CA LEU A 46 4.76 -2.86 -4.82
C LEU A 46 4.64 -2.52 -3.32
N ALA A 47 5.34 -3.28 -2.46
CA ALA A 47 5.36 -3.07 -1.01
C ALA A 47 5.93 -1.69 -0.66
N SER A 48 7.01 -1.26 -1.30
CA SER A 48 7.61 0.06 -1.09
C SER A 48 6.65 1.22 -1.37
N THR A 49 5.62 1.01 -2.20
CA THR A 49 4.58 2.00 -2.48
C THR A 49 3.42 1.90 -1.48
N CYS A 50 2.98 0.68 -1.16
CA CYS A 50 1.82 0.43 -0.31
C CYS A 50 2.11 0.63 1.20
N ASP A 51 3.25 0.15 1.69
CA ASP A 51 3.65 0.18 3.10
C ASP A 51 3.57 1.59 3.74
N PRO A 52 4.14 2.66 3.13
CA PRO A 52 4.05 4.00 3.72
C PRO A 52 2.62 4.55 3.72
N ILE A 53 1.76 4.14 2.78
CA ILE A 53 0.37 4.57 2.72
C ILE A 53 -0.46 3.86 3.80
N ILE A 54 -0.26 2.55 3.95
CA ILE A 54 -0.87 1.75 5.01
C ILE A 54 -0.46 2.28 6.39
N ALA A 55 0.82 2.60 6.59
CA ALA A 55 1.32 3.20 7.83
C ALA A 55 0.63 4.54 8.14
N LYS A 56 0.42 5.41 7.13
CA LYS A 56 -0.33 6.66 7.29
C LYS A 56 -1.79 6.42 7.68
N ILE A 57 -2.46 5.44 7.05
CA ILE A 57 -3.85 5.08 7.40
C ILE A 57 -3.93 4.61 8.84
N HIS A 58 -3.02 3.72 9.26
CA HIS A 58 -2.96 3.24 10.64
C HIS A 58 -2.76 4.39 11.61
N PHE A 59 -1.76 5.26 11.37
CA PHE A 59 -1.51 6.43 12.20
C PHE A 59 -2.74 7.36 12.31
N ASN A 60 -3.39 7.63 11.19
CA ASN A 60 -4.57 8.50 11.15
C ASN A 60 -5.82 7.85 11.79
N ALA A 61 -5.93 6.52 11.75
CA ALA A 61 -7.02 5.77 12.36
C ALA A 61 -6.84 5.58 13.87
N THR A 62 -5.61 5.49 14.37
CA THR A 62 -5.33 5.34 15.81
C THR A 62 -5.05 6.64 16.56
N GLY A 63 -4.85 7.76 15.86
CA GLY A 63 -4.39 9.01 16.47
C GLY A 63 -3.01 8.87 17.15
N PRO A 64 -2.35 9.97 17.55
CA PRO A 64 -1.15 9.86 18.37
C PRO A 64 -1.54 9.19 19.69
N LYS A 65 -1.05 7.98 19.94
CA LYS A 65 -0.90 7.49 21.31
C LYS A 65 0.07 8.45 21.97
N ILE A 66 -0.47 9.38 22.76
CA ILE A 66 0.30 10.14 23.73
C ILE A 66 0.73 9.08 24.75
N GLU A 67 1.92 8.53 24.58
CA GLU A 67 2.56 7.80 25.67
C GLU A 67 2.87 8.86 26.73
N GLU A 68 2.05 8.87 27.79
CA GLU A 68 2.35 9.55 29.03
C GLU A 68 3.74 9.06 29.49
N VAL A 69 4.71 9.96 29.42
CA VAL A 69 5.98 9.82 30.13
C VAL A 69 5.71 10.14 31.60
N GLU A 70 5.68 9.11 32.44
CA GLU A 70 6.06 9.18 33.86
C GLU A 70 7.27 8.27 34.10
#